data_AF-A0A945VHJ5-F1
#
_entry.id   AF-A0A945VHJ5-F1
#
_cell.length_a   1.000
_cell.length_b   1.000
_cell.length_c   1.000
_cell.angle_alpha   90.00
_cell.angle_beta   90.00
_cell.angle_gamma   90.00
#
_symmetry.space_group_name_H-M   'P 1'
#
loop_
_entity.id
_entity.type
_entity.pdbx_description
1 polymer ?
#
loop_
_entity_poly.entity_id
_entity_poly.type
_entity_poly.pdbx_seq_one_letter_code
_entity_poly.pdbx_strand_id
1 'polypeptide(L)'
;MNNSANIMRPKLLKILCILTFVGSGFSLISNIFMFLYIGTIRELYLSGSFEFMMESLDVETFEVLIMSKRSYFAAQALVFTGSIYGAYNMWNLKKIGFHIYTICQISLIILTQIFLPNLPFPLFEVMVSLIFITLYAKNIKIMN
;
A
#
# COMPACT_ATOMS: atom_id res chain seq x y z
N MET A 1 -9.61 29.24 -33.93
CA MET A 1 -10.39 28.58 -32.87
C MET A 1 -9.50 27.55 -32.22
N ASN A 2 -9.19 27.74 -30.93
CA ASN A 2 -8.22 26.92 -30.20
C ASN A 2 -8.86 25.55 -29.92
N ASN A 3 -8.32 24.50 -30.53
CA ASN A 3 -8.87 23.14 -30.45
C ASN A 3 -8.35 22.49 -29.15
N SER A 4 -8.79 22.97 -27.99
CA SER A 4 -8.57 22.32 -26.71
C SER A 4 -9.47 21.10 -26.62
N ALA A 5 -9.07 20.03 -27.32
CA ALA A 5 -9.57 18.69 -27.08
C ALA A 5 -9.37 18.42 -25.59
N ASN A 6 -10.47 18.48 -24.84
CA ASN A 6 -10.49 18.21 -23.42
C ASN A 6 -10.16 16.72 -23.30
N ILE A 7 -8.89 16.39 -23.02
CA ILE A 7 -8.43 15.00 -22.88
C ILE A 7 -9.16 14.43 -21.67
N MET A 8 -10.34 13.87 -21.93
CA MET A 8 -11.19 13.30 -20.90
C MET A 8 -10.50 12.05 -20.39
N ARG A 9 -10.23 12.02 -19.08
CA ARG A 9 -9.60 10.86 -18.45
C ARG A 9 -10.45 9.61 -18.71
N PRO A 10 -9.85 8.48 -19.14
CA PRO A 10 -10.55 7.22 -19.29
C PRO A 10 -11.24 6.81 -17.98
N LYS A 11 -12.48 6.29 -18.08
CA LYS A 11 -13.25 5.83 -16.91
C LYS A 11 -12.47 4.82 -16.07
N LEU A 12 -11.79 3.87 -16.72
CA LEU A 12 -10.95 2.88 -16.06
C LEU A 12 -9.82 3.54 -15.25
N LEU A 13 -9.06 4.47 -15.84
CA LEU A 13 -7.97 5.15 -15.14
C LEU A 13 -8.48 5.93 -13.92
N LYS A 14 -9.66 6.56 -14.03
CA LYS A 14 -10.29 7.26 -12.91
C LYS A 14 -10.61 6.31 -11.75
N ILE A 15 -11.22 5.15 -12.05
CA ILE A 15 -11.56 4.14 -11.04
C ILE A 15 -10.30 3.61 -10.37
N LEU A 16 -9.27 3.25 -11.15
CA LEU A 16 -8.01 2.74 -10.61
C LEU A 16 -7.36 3.74 -9.66
N CYS A 17 -7.28 5.02 -10.06
CA CYS A 17 -6.68 6.04 -9.21
C CYS A 17 -7.45 6.19 -7.88
N ILE A 18 -8.78 6.18 -7.90
CA ILE A 18 -9.60 6.24 -6.69
C ILE A 18 -9.33 5.02 -5.79
N LEU A 19 -9.32 3.82 -6.37
CA LEU A 19 -9.01 2.60 -5.61
C LEU A 19 -7.61 2.64 -5.01
N THR A 20 -6.61 3.16 -5.72
CA THR A 20 -5.27 3.36 -5.19
C THR A 20 -5.24 4.41 -4.08
N PHE A 21 -5.96 5.53 -4.22
CA PHE A 21 -6.05 6.54 -3.16
C PHE A 21 -6.67 5.97 -1.88
N VAL A 22 -7.76 5.22 -2.01
CA VAL A 22 -8.44 4.61 -0.85
C VAL A 22 -7.56 3.54 -0.21
N GLY A 23 -7.05 2.59 -1.02
CA GLY A 23 -6.21 1.50 -0.52
C GLY A 23 -4.92 2.00 0.11
N SER A 24 -4.11 2.77 -0.64
CA SER A 24 -2.84 3.29 -0.12
C SER A 24 -3.03 4.35 0.97
N GLY A 25 -4.10 5.13 0.92
CA GLY A 25 -4.44 6.11 1.97
C GLY A 25 -4.77 5.45 3.30
N PHE A 26 -5.63 4.42 3.28
CA PHE A 26 -5.95 3.66 4.49
C PHE A 26 -4.72 2.95 5.06
N SER A 27 -3.90 2.34 4.19
CA SER A 27 -2.66 1.69 4.62
C SER A 27 -1.64 2.68 5.17
N LEU A 28 -1.53 3.89 4.61
CA LEU A 28 -0.68 4.95 5.15
C LEU A 28 -1.08 5.32 6.57
N ILE A 29 -2.36 5.59 6.80
CA ILE A 29 -2.89 5.94 8.12
C ILE A 29 -2.63 4.81 9.12
N SER A 30 -2.91 3.57 8.73
CA SER A 30 -2.70 2.38 9.55
C SER A 30 -1.23 2.21 9.94
N ASN A 31 -0.32 2.40 8.98
CA ASN A 31 1.12 2.30 9.24
C ASN A 31 1.64 3.44 10.10
N ILE A 32 1.12 4.66 9.96
CA ILE A 32 1.46 5.77 10.87
C ILE A 32 0.98 5.45 12.29
N PHE A 33 -0.25 4.96 12.44
CA PHE A 33 -0.77 4.55 13.73
C PHE A 33 0.12 3.47 14.38
N MET A 34 0.42 2.40 13.65
CA MET A 34 1.30 1.34 14.14
C MET A 34 2.69 1.87 14.46
N PHE A 35 3.28 2.73 13.62
CA PHE A 35 4.55 3.36 13.92
C PHE A 35 4.54 4.12 15.25
N LEU A 36 3.46 4.82 15.59
CA LEU A 36 3.37 5.58 16.84
C LEU A 36 3.10 4.69 18.06
N TYR A 37 2.29 3.63 17.92
CA TYR A 37 1.73 2.89 19.05
C TYR A 37 2.21 1.45 19.20
N ILE A 38 3.02 0.90 18.29
CA ILE A 38 3.45 -0.51 18.33
C ILE A 38 4.14 -0.91 19.64
N GLY A 39 4.87 0.00 20.29
CA GLY A 39 5.49 -0.25 21.59
C GLY A 39 4.46 -0.53 22.68
N THR A 40 3.48 0.36 22.81
CA THR A 40 2.37 0.21 23.76
C THR A 40 1.52 -1.01 23.46
N ILE A 41 1.20 -1.26 22.18
CA ILE A 41 0.43 -2.45 21.78
C ILE A 41 1.19 -3.73 22.15
N ARG A 42 2.52 -3.76 21.97
CA ARG A 42 3.35 -4.90 22.37
C ARG A 42 3.36 -5.12 23.88
N GLU A 43 3.46 -4.07 24.68
CA GLU A 43 3.41 -4.18 26.14
C GLU A 43 2.08 -4.77 26.61
N LEU A 44 0.96 -4.28 26.06
CA LEU A 44 -0.38 -4.80 26.33
C LEU A 44 -0.55 -6.27 25.89
N TYR A 45 0.10 -6.66 24.80
CA TYR A 45 0.16 -8.05 24.35
C TYR A 45 0.90 -8.95 25.33
N LEU A 46 2.10 -8.54 25.75
CA LEU A 46 2.91 -9.31 26.70
C LEU A 46 2.31 -9.38 28.10
N SER A 47 1.48 -8.39 28.50
CA SER A 47 0.74 -8.42 29.76
C SER A 47 -0.53 -9.29 29.73
N GLY A 48 -0.82 -9.97 28.61
CA GLY A 48 -2.00 -10.82 28.46
C GLY A 48 -3.31 -10.03 28.25
N SER A 49 -3.25 -8.72 28.02
CA SER A 49 -4.45 -7.87 27.93
C SER A 49 -5.29 -8.11 26.68
N PHE A 50 -4.77 -8.88 25.71
CA PHE A 50 -5.48 -9.28 24.48
C PHE A 50 -5.99 -10.72 24.50
N GLU A 51 -5.91 -11.44 25.62
CA GLU A 51 -6.27 -12.88 25.72
C GLU A 51 -7.65 -13.21 25.12
N PHE A 52 -8.67 -12.41 25.43
CA PHE A 52 -10.02 -12.54 24.86
C PHE A 52 -10.09 -12.31 23.34
N MET A 53 -9.23 -11.44 22.80
CA MET A 53 -9.22 -11.11 21.38
C MET A 53 -8.51 -12.19 20.55
N MET A 54 -7.51 -12.85 21.14
CA MET A 54 -6.69 -13.89 20.51
C MET A 54 -7.48 -15.17 20.19
N GLU A 55 -8.58 -15.43 20.88
CA GLU A 55 -9.45 -16.59 20.59
C GLU A 55 -10.16 -16.48 19.23
N SER A 56 -10.32 -15.25 18.72
CA SER A 56 -11.06 -14.94 17.49
C SER A 56 -10.17 -14.58 16.29
N LEU A 57 -8.85 -14.50 16.50
CA LEU A 57 -7.90 -13.99 15.52
C LEU A 57 -6.95 -15.08 15.05
N ASP A 58 -6.41 -14.88 13.85
CA ASP A 58 -5.20 -15.58 13.43
C ASP A 58 -4.02 -15.08 14.26
N VAL A 59 -3.77 -15.80 15.36
CA VAL A 59 -2.77 -15.49 16.38
C VAL A 59 -1.38 -15.35 15.79
N GLU A 60 -1.04 -16.21 14.81
CA GLU A 60 0.30 -16.25 14.23
C GLU A 60 0.61 -14.95 13.46
N THR A 61 -0.29 -14.56 12.56
CA THR A 61 -0.12 -13.32 11.78
C THR A 61 -0.11 -12.08 12.68
N PHE A 62 -0.97 -12.07 13.70
CA PHE A 62 -1.03 -10.97 14.65
C PHE A 62 0.28 -10.85 15.47
N GLU A 63 0.78 -11.96 16.00
CA GLU A 63 2.00 -11.98 16.80
C GLU A 63 3.21 -11.51 16.00
N VAL A 64 3.37 -11.98 14.76
CA VAL A 64 4.44 -11.53 13.87
C VAL A 64 4.37 -10.02 13.64
N LEU A 65 3.18 -9.47 13.44
CA LEU A 65 2.97 -8.04 13.24
C LEU A 65 3.31 -7.22 14.50
N ILE A 66 2.91 -7.67 15.69
CA ILE A 66 3.18 -6.96 16.96
C ILE A 66 4.67 -7.00 17.34
N MET A 67 5.33 -8.11 17.04
CA MET A 67 6.76 -8.29 17.28
C MET A 67 7.64 -7.58 16.25
N SER A 68 7.04 -7.02 15.19
CA SER A 68 7.74 -6.27 14.15
C SER A 68 8.41 -5.01 14.67
N LYS A 69 9.54 -4.64 14.06
CA LYS A 69 10.25 -3.41 14.39
C LYS A 69 9.43 -2.19 13.99
N ARG A 70 9.47 -1.13 14.82
CA ARG A 70 8.84 0.17 14.52
C ARG A 70 9.24 0.73 13.15
N SER A 71 10.49 0.50 12.72
CA SER A 71 11.00 0.94 11.42
C SER A 71 10.29 0.30 10.22
N TYR A 72 9.70 -0.89 10.37
CA TYR A 72 8.89 -1.53 9.33
C TYR A 72 7.71 -0.64 8.93
N PHE A 73 6.94 -0.20 9.92
CA PHE A 73 5.76 0.64 9.72
C PHE A 73 6.13 2.02 9.18
N ALA A 74 7.27 2.59 9.62
CA ALA A 74 7.78 3.84 9.05
C ALA A 74 8.13 3.68 7.56
N ALA A 75 8.84 2.60 7.20
CA ALA A 75 9.21 2.32 5.82
C ALA A 75 7.97 2.12 4.94
N GLN A 76 6.99 1.34 5.41
CA GLN A 76 5.72 1.17 4.71
C GLN A 76 4.97 2.49 4.52
N ALA A 77 4.88 3.34 5.55
CA ALA A 77 4.24 4.65 5.45
C ALA A 77 4.90 5.52 4.38
N LEU A 78 6.24 5.54 4.29
CA LEU A 78 6.95 6.25 3.24
C LEU A 78 6.63 5.72 1.84
N VAL A 79 6.59 4.40 1.68
CA VAL A 79 6.29 3.77 0.39
C VAL A 79 4.84 4.01 -0.04
N PHE A 80 3.86 3.93 0.89
CA PHE A 80 2.46 4.26 0.59
C PHE A 80 2.27 5.73 0.24
N THR A 81 3.02 6.64 0.86
CA THR A 81 3.05 8.07 0.46
C THR A 81 3.50 8.21 -0.99
N GLY A 82 4.54 7.48 -1.39
CA GLY A 82 4.98 7.40 -2.78
C GLY A 82 3.91 6.82 -3.72
N SER A 83 3.20 5.78 -3.30
CA SER A 83 2.09 5.17 -4.06
C SER A 83 0.95 6.17 -4.33
N ILE A 84 0.55 6.93 -3.30
CA ILE A 84 -0.45 8.01 -3.39
C ILE A 84 0.03 9.12 -4.33
N TYR A 85 1.30 9.52 -4.21
CA TYR A 85 1.90 10.52 -5.11
C TYR A 85 1.94 10.02 -6.57
N GLY A 86 2.22 8.73 -6.79
CA GLY A 86 2.12 8.09 -8.09
C GLY A 86 0.69 8.17 -8.66
N ALA A 87 -0.32 7.82 -7.85
CA ALA A 87 -1.72 7.93 -8.23
C ALA A 87 -2.15 9.38 -8.54
N TYR A 88 -1.66 10.36 -7.78
CA TYR A 88 -1.88 11.78 -8.08
C TYR A 88 -1.30 12.18 -9.44
N ASN A 89 -0.10 11.70 -9.79
CA ASN A 89 0.48 11.97 -11.10
C ASN A 89 -0.29 11.28 -12.23
N MET A 90 -0.74 10.04 -12.04
CA MET A 90 -1.58 9.32 -13.00
C MET A 90 -2.96 9.95 -13.17
N TRP A 91 -3.53 10.50 -12.09
CA TRP A 91 -4.72 11.34 -12.16
C TRP A 91 -4.47 12.50 -13.11
N ASN A 92 -3.34 13.20 -12.96
CA ASN A 92 -2.97 14.30 -13.86
C ASN A 92 -2.40 13.86 -15.22
N LEU A 93 -2.62 12.60 -15.64
CA LEU A 93 -2.20 12.03 -16.92
C LEU A 93 -0.68 12.07 -17.17
N LYS A 94 0.14 12.03 -16.12
CA LYS A 94 1.61 11.99 -16.23
C LYS A 94 2.13 10.55 -16.10
N LYS A 95 2.88 10.07 -17.09
CA LYS A 95 3.43 8.70 -17.12
C LYS A 95 4.34 8.39 -15.93
N ILE A 96 5.04 9.39 -15.39
CA ILE A 96 5.90 9.23 -14.22
C ILE A 96 5.16 8.63 -13.02
N GLY A 97 3.85 8.90 -12.89
CA GLY A 97 3.05 8.35 -11.81
C GLY A 97 2.95 6.82 -11.85
N PHE A 98 2.91 6.22 -13.04
CA PHE A 98 2.90 4.76 -13.21
C PHE A 98 4.19 4.12 -12.72
N HIS A 99 5.35 4.72 -13.06
CA HIS A 99 6.65 4.20 -12.63
C HIS A 99 6.83 4.32 -11.12
N ILE A 100 6.47 5.48 -10.53
CA ILE A 100 6.49 5.67 -9.07
C ILE A 100 5.62 4.62 -8.39
N TYR A 101 4.36 4.47 -8.83
CA TYR A 101 3.45 3.48 -8.27
C TYR A 101 4.01 2.06 -8.36
N THR A 102 4.52 1.66 -9.53
CA THR A 102 5.07 0.31 -9.74
C THR A 102 6.26 0.03 -8.83
N ILE A 103 7.19 0.99 -8.70
CA ILE A 103 8.33 0.88 -7.78
C ILE A 103 7.82 0.71 -6.34
N CYS A 104 6.85 1.52 -5.92
CA CYS A 104 6.25 1.40 -4.59
C CYS A 104 5.64 0.02 -4.35
N GLN A 105 4.84 -0.53 -5.27
CA GLN A 105 4.25 -1.86 -5.10
C GLN A 105 5.30 -2.96 -4.94
N ILE A 106 6.37 -2.90 -5.74
CA ILE A 106 7.48 -3.85 -5.64
C ILE A 106 8.22 -3.66 -4.30
N SER A 107 8.47 -2.42 -3.89
CA SER A 107 9.10 -2.12 -2.60
C SER A 107 8.29 -2.63 -1.42
N LEU A 108 6.95 -2.55 -1.44
CA LEU A 108 6.10 -3.09 -0.36
C LEU A 108 6.30 -4.60 -0.20
N ILE A 109 6.30 -5.35 -1.30
CA ILE A 109 6.53 -6.80 -1.29
C ILE A 109 7.91 -7.12 -0.71
N ILE A 110 8.95 -6.39 -1.15
CA ILE A 110 10.32 -6.56 -0.65
C ILE A 110 10.42 -6.23 0.84
N LEU A 111 9.79 -5.15 1.29
CA LEU A 111 9.79 -4.75 2.71
C LEU A 111 9.17 -5.84 3.59
N THR A 112 8.04 -6.41 3.20
CA THR A 112 7.41 -7.52 3.93
C THR A 112 8.37 -8.71 4.05
N GLN A 113 9.07 -9.08 2.98
CA GLN A 113 10.01 -10.22 3.01
C GLN A 113 11.27 -9.95 3.86
N ILE A 114 11.78 -8.73 3.87
CA ILE A 114 12.97 -8.36 4.67
C ILE A 114 12.63 -8.29 6.16
N PHE A 115 11.48 -7.68 6.50
CA PHE A 115 11.12 -7.42 7.90
C PHE A 115 10.37 -8.58 8.54
N LEU A 116 9.62 -9.36 7.77
CA LEU A 116 8.78 -10.47 8.22
C LEU A 116 9.17 -11.79 7.51
N PRO A 117 10.42 -12.27 7.66
CA PRO A 117 10.94 -13.41 6.89
C PRO A 117 10.26 -14.75 7.23
N ASN A 118 9.59 -14.84 8.37
CA ASN A 118 8.90 -16.06 8.80
C ASN A 118 7.50 -16.19 8.19
N LEU A 119 6.96 -15.14 7.57
CA LEU A 119 5.67 -15.21 6.90
C LEU A 119 5.79 -15.89 5.55
N PRO A 120 4.75 -16.62 5.11
CA PRO A 120 4.70 -17.12 3.75
C PRO A 120 4.78 -15.97 2.74
N PHE A 121 5.30 -16.27 1.55
CA PHE A 121 5.37 -15.29 0.48
C PHE A 121 3.98 -14.71 0.16
N PRO A 122 3.81 -13.37 0.06
CA PRO A 122 2.49 -12.73 0.01
C PRO A 122 1.86 -12.80 -1.38
N LEU A 123 1.45 -14.01 -1.79
CA LEU A 123 0.89 -14.28 -3.12
C LEU A 123 -0.32 -13.40 -3.45
N PHE A 124 -1.16 -13.14 -2.45
CA PHE A 124 -2.35 -12.29 -2.64
C PHE A 124 -1.97 -10.84 -2.97
N GLU A 125 -1.03 -10.25 -2.23
CA GLU A 125 -0.57 -8.87 -2.45
C GLU A 125 0.11 -8.71 -3.80
N VAL A 126 0.90 -9.71 -4.20
CA VAL A 126 1.54 -9.78 -5.51
C VAL A 126 0.47 -9.83 -6.61
N MET A 127 -0.54 -10.69 -6.47
CA MET A 127 -1.62 -10.81 -7.44
C MET A 127 -2.39 -9.49 -7.59
N VAL A 128 -2.78 -8.85 -6.49
CA VAL A 128 -3.46 -7.55 -6.51
C VAL A 128 -2.58 -6.49 -7.16
N SER A 129 -1.30 -6.44 -6.82
CA SER A 129 -0.35 -5.48 -7.40
C SER A 129 -0.20 -5.68 -8.91
N LEU A 130 -0.08 -6.93 -9.38
CA LEU A 130 0.02 -7.25 -10.81
C LEU A 130 -1.24 -6.85 -11.57
N ILE A 131 -2.43 -7.07 -10.99
CA ILE A 131 -3.70 -6.62 -11.57
C ILE A 131 -3.69 -5.10 -11.75
N PHE A 132 -3.38 -4.33 -10.69
CA PHE A 132 -3.35 -2.87 -10.78
C PHE A 132 -2.30 -2.36 -11.78
N ILE A 133 -1.08 -2.89 -11.73
CA ILE A 133 0.01 -2.52 -12.66
C ILE A 133 -0.43 -2.78 -14.11
N THR A 134 -1.02 -3.94 -14.40
CA THR A 134 -1.46 -4.30 -15.75
C THR A 134 -2.59 -3.39 -16.23
N LEU A 135 -3.55 -3.07 -15.35
CA LEU A 135 -4.68 -2.18 -15.68
C LEU A 135 -4.21 -0.74 -15.89
N TYR A 136 -3.23 -0.25 -15.11
CA TYR A 136 -2.61 1.05 -15.36
C TYR A 136 -1.78 1.05 -16.64
N ALA A 137 -1.06 -0.03 -16.93
CA ALA A 137 -0.25 -0.17 -18.15
C ALA A 137 -1.08 0.00 -19.42
N LYS A 138 -2.32 -0.49 -19.43
CA LYS A 138 -3.27 -0.29 -20.55
C LYS A 138 -3.60 1.19 -20.82
N ASN A 139 -3.40 2.07 -19.85
CA ASN A 139 -3.68 3.50 -19.96
C ASN A 139 -2.41 4.35 -20.22
N ILE A 140 -1.21 3.75 -20.27
CA ILE A 140 0.06 4.48 -20.45
C ILE A 140 0.11 5.30 -21.73
N LYS A 141 -0.46 4.79 -22.83
CA LYS A 141 -0.46 5.48 -24.13
C LYS A 141 -1.22 6.81 -24.10
N ILE A 142 -2.13 6.98 -23.14
CA ILE A 142 -2.99 8.16 -22.98
C ILE A 142 -2.31 9.19 -22.05
N MET A 143 -1.34 8.75 -21.25
CA MET A 143 -0.56 9.61 -20.36
C MET A 143 0.61 10.24 -21.13
N ASN A 144 1.03 11.43 -20.72
CA ASN A 144 2.18 12.15 -21.28
C ASN A 144 3.46 11.75 -20.58
#